data_AF-A0A7H0TIR9-F1
#
_entry.id   AF-A0A7H0TIR9-F1
#
_cell.length_a   1.000
_cell.length_b   1.000
_cell.length_c   1.000
_cell.angle_alpha   90.00
_cell.angle_beta   90.00
_cell.angle_gamma   90.00
#
_symmetry.space_group_name_H-M   'P 1'
#
loop_
_entity.id
_entity.type
_entity.pdbx_description
1 polymer ?
#
loop_
_entity_poly.entity_id
_entity_poly.type
_entity_poly.pdbx_seq_one_letter_code
_entity_poly.pdbx_strand_id
1 'polypeptide(L)' 'NSGIVLTDSAKEKSNEGEVVAVGTGRVLDNGQRVEPEVRVGDRVVFQQY' A
#
# COMPACT_ATOMS: atom_id res chain seq x y z
N ASN A 1 -12.66 37.55 -2.79
CA ASN A 1 -12.10 36.43 -3.57
C ASN A 1 -10.92 35.90 -2.77
N SER A 2 -11.22 35.11 -1.72
CA SER A 2 -10.18 34.52 -0.85
C SER A 2 -9.74 33.22 -1.48
N GLY A 3 -8.75 33.30 -2.36
CA GLY A 3 -8.07 32.13 -2.90
C GLY A 3 -7.14 31.57 -1.83
N ILE A 4 -7.63 30.62 -1.05
CA ILE A 4 -6.74 29.77 -0.25
C ILE A 4 -6.05 28.85 -1.26
N VAL A 5 -4.83 29.21 -1.64
CA VAL A 5 -3.95 28.31 -2.40
C VAL A 5 -3.33 27.37 -1.38
N LEU A 6 -3.77 26.10 -1.43
CA LEU A 6 -3.07 25.01 -0.76
C LEU A 6 -1.69 24.90 -1.44
N THR A 7 -0.63 25.14 -0.69
CA THR A 7 0.73 24.90 -1.14
C THR A 7 0.91 23.41 -1.50
N ASP A 8 1.75 23.10 -2.49
CA ASP A 8 2.15 21.75 -2.92
C ASP A 8 2.62 20.80 -1.78
N SER A 9 2.75 21.32 -0.55
CA SER A 9 2.99 20.57 0.67
C SER A 9 1.81 19.69 1.12
N ALA A 10 0.61 19.90 0.56
CA ALA A 10 -0.51 18.97 0.70
C ALA A 10 -0.45 17.81 -0.30
N LYS A 11 0.75 17.44 -0.77
CA LYS A 11 1.02 16.02 -1.06
C LYS A 11 0.97 15.26 0.26
N GLU A 12 -0.25 15.06 0.77
CA GLU A 12 -0.55 13.85 1.53
C GLU A 12 0.12 12.73 0.74
N LYS A 13 1.20 12.15 1.27
CA LYS A 13 1.74 10.93 0.71
C LYS A 13 0.54 10.00 0.68
N SER A 14 0.05 9.73 -0.52
CA SER A 14 -1.17 8.95 -0.68
C SER A 14 -0.91 7.68 0.10
N ASN A 15 -1.72 7.44 1.12
CA ASN A 15 -1.67 6.21 1.91
C ASN A 15 -2.13 5.02 1.04
N GLU A 16 -2.21 5.18 -0.28
CA GLU A 16 -2.66 4.20 -1.25
C GLU A 16 -1.54 3.92 -2.24
N GLY A 17 -1.37 2.64 -2.59
CA GLY A 17 -0.38 2.21 -3.57
C GLY A 17 -0.86 0.98 -4.33
N GLU A 18 -0.29 0.78 -5.52
CA GLU A 18 -0.52 -0.44 -6.32
C GLU A 18 0.55 -1.48 -5.98
N VAL A 19 0.11 -2.72 -5.77
CA VAL A 19 0.99 -3.85 -5.51
C VAL A 19 1.67 -4.25 -6.83
N VAL A 20 2.96 -3.96 -6.97
CA VAL A 20 3.72 -4.28 -8.19
C VAL A 20 4.34 -5.68 -8.19
N ALA A 21 4.53 -6.26 -7.01
CA ALA A 21 5.09 -7.59 -6.84
C ALA A 21 4.64 -8.21 -5.52
N VAL A 22 4.43 -9.52 -5.52
CA VAL A 22 4.04 -10.29 -4.33
C VAL A 22 4.99 -11.47 -4.17
N GLY A 23 5.58 -11.62 -2.98
CA GLY A 23 6.45 -12.74 -2.67
C GLY A 23 5.67 -14.05 -2.47
N THR A 24 6.38 -15.16 -2.29
CA THR A 24 5.79 -16.52 -2.13
C THR A 24 5.02 -16.74 -0.82
N GLY A 25 4.69 -15.67 -0.09
CA GLY A 25 3.98 -15.73 1.18
C GLY A 25 4.86 -16.14 2.36
N ARG A 26 4.28 -16.10 3.57
CA ARG A 26 4.97 -16.51 4.80
C ARG A 26 4.96 -18.03 4.91
N VAL A 27 6.13 -18.62 5.17
CA VAL A 27 6.24 -20.04 5.53
C VAL A 27 5.84 -20.18 7.00
N LEU A 28 4.85 -21.01 7.27
CA LEU A 28 4.45 -21.41 8.61
C LEU A 28 5.42 -22.45 9.16
N ASP A 29 5.51 -22.55 10.48
CA ASP A 29 6.36 -23.53 11.18
C ASP A 29 6.00 -24.99 10.84
N ASN A 30 4.81 -25.24 10.29
CA ASN A 30 4.36 -26.55 9.80
C ASN A 30 4.82 -26.88 8.37
N GLY A 31 5.63 -26.02 7.74
CA GLY A 31 6.14 -26.19 6.38
C GLY A 31 5.17 -25.76 5.27
N GLN A 32 3.97 -25.30 5.60
CA GLN A 32 3.01 -24.79 4.62
C GLN A 32 3.28 -23.31 4.33
N ARG A 33 3.03 -22.89 3.08
CA ARG A 33 3.10 -21.48 2.67
C ARG A 33 1.71 -20.87 2.75
N VAL A 34 1.57 -19.74 3.45
CA VAL A 34 0.33 -18.95 3.43
C VAL A 34 0.33 -18.11 2.17
N GLU A 35 -0.72 -18.25 1.36
CA GLU A 35 -0.91 -17.38 0.20
C GLU A 35 -1.13 -15.93 0.67
N PRO A 36 -0.38 -14.96 0.14
CA PRO A 36 -0.61 -13.55 0.45
C PRO A 36 -1.99 -13.11 -0.03
N GLU A 37 -2.70 -12.35 0.81
CA GLU A 37 -4.06 -11.87 0.52
C GLU A 37 -4.10 -10.80 -0.59
N VAL A 38 -2.95 -10.25 -0.95
CA VAL A 38 -2.80 -9.23 -1.99
C VAL A 38 -2.22 -9.83 -3.27
N ARG A 39 -2.68 -9.34 -4.41
CA ARG A 39 -2.22 -9.74 -5.74
C ARG A 39 -1.56 -8.57 -6.47
N VAL A 40 -0.76 -8.89 -7.49
CA VAL A 40 -0.17 -7.86 -8.35
C VAL A 40 -1.28 -7.10 -9.08
N GLY A 41 -1.24 -5.77 -9.03
CA GLY A 41 -2.28 -4.88 -9.56
C GLY A 41 -3.37 -4.49 -8.54
N ASP A 42 -3.35 -5.07 -7.34
CA ASP A 42 -4.30 -4.66 -6.30
C ASP A 42 -3.92 -3.28 -5.75
N ARG A 43 -4.94 -2.46 -5.50
CA ARG A 43 -4.80 -1.16 -4.87
C ARG A 43 -4.98 -1.31 -3.36
N VAL A 44 -3.92 -1.06 -2.60
CA VAL A 44 -3.90 -1.24 -1.15
C VAL A 44 -3.73 0.10 -0.44
N VAL A 45 -4.38 0.24 0.72
CA VAL A 45 -4.21 1.40 1.59
C VAL A 45 -3.28 1.00 2.74
N PHE A 46 -2.13 1.64 2.84
CA PHE A 46 -1.14 1.46 3.90
C PHE A 46 -1.10 2.71 4.79
N GLN A 47 -1.04 2.51 6.10
CA GLN A 47 -0.83 3.64 7.03
C GLN A 47 0.64 4.03 7.03
N GLN A 48 0.95 5.31 6.82
CA GLN A 48 2.26 5.84 7.20
C GLN A 48 2.38 5.87 8.73
N TYR A 49 3.46 5.28 9.25
CA TYR A 49 3.88 5.35 10.66
C TYR A 49 4.28 6.77 11.07
#